data_AF-A0A8S2HG39-F1
#
_entry.id   AF-A0A8S2HG39-F1
#
_cell.length_a   1.000
_cell.length_b   1.000
_cell.length_c   1.000
_cell.angle_alpha   90.00
_cell.angle_beta   90.00
_cell.angle_gamma   90.00
#
_symmetry.space_group_name_H-M   'P 1'
#
loop_
_entity.id
_entity.type
_entity.pdbx_description
1 polymer ?
#
loop_
_entity_poly.entity_id
_entity_poly.type
_entity_poly.pdbx_seq_one_letter_code
_entity_poly.pdbx_strand_id
1 'polypeptide(L)'
;MENKRDLYRQLSKNYASFCTRCSQRIHRQSTLSSYHTTKRAQLDTVSAVKKLVAVEEQRVHNIQTVIDTFRKAIDDMYVTTRFTNQRHHYRTKELKRQFKEANSSFMNCTILLEHLTSSLHKARENLARVDDALEILSHDSTKSNKKRAALVTKQSDRVACIQKTVKQIKLLKNKRDQEEILWRQKAKLIFDECQKEEVKRLDLMKKTLLDFTQAMQIKDQQTVDHIYLTLAKEIQTKQNSKTDVEWWAKVYGAMEEEEVLENDEIDSSGYEQDDDTV
;
A
#
# COMPACT_ATOMS: atom_id res chain seq x y z
N MET A 1 -5.28 -18.12 -5.85
CA MET A 1 -5.25 -17.62 -4.45
C MET A 1 -6.62 -17.06 -4.13
N GLU A 2 -7.37 -17.67 -3.22
CA GLU A 2 -8.67 -17.14 -2.79
C GLU A 2 -8.49 -15.80 -2.06
N ASN A 3 -9.36 -14.83 -2.37
CA ASN A 3 -9.37 -13.54 -1.73
C ASN A 3 -9.87 -13.71 -0.28
N LYS A 4 -8.95 -13.68 0.70
CA LYS A 4 -9.26 -13.86 2.13
C LYS A 4 -10.38 -12.95 2.63
N ARG A 5 -10.49 -11.72 2.11
CA ARG A 5 -11.59 -10.80 2.47
C ARG A 5 -12.95 -11.36 2.05
N ASP A 6 -13.03 -11.93 0.85
CA ASP A 6 -14.29 -12.46 0.32
C ASP A 6 -14.65 -13.77 1.04
N LEU A 7 -13.66 -14.57 1.44
CA LEU A 7 -13.84 -15.72 2.34
C LEU A 7 -14.45 -15.31 3.69
N TYR A 8 -13.86 -14.35 4.40
CA TYR A 8 -14.40 -13.87 5.68
C TYR A 8 -15.81 -13.28 5.54
N ARG A 9 -16.07 -12.56 4.45
CA ARG A 9 -17.40 -12.05 4.13
C ARG A 9 -18.41 -13.17 3.91
N GLN A 10 -18.03 -14.25 3.24
CA GLN A 10 -18.90 -15.41 3.03
C GLN A 10 -19.16 -16.17 4.34
N LEU A 11 -18.12 -16.35 5.17
CA LEU A 11 -18.24 -16.97 6.49
C LEU A 11 -19.21 -16.19 7.40
N SER A 12 -19.03 -14.87 7.50
CA SER A 12 -19.95 -14.00 8.26
C SER A 12 -21.41 -14.17 7.80
N LYS A 13 -21.67 -14.11 6.48
CA LYS A 13 -23.03 -14.31 5.93
C LYS A 13 -23.61 -15.68 6.26
N ASN A 14 -22.80 -16.74 6.15
CA ASN A 14 -23.23 -18.10 6.44
C ASN A 14 -23.58 -18.29 7.92
N TYR A 15 -22.75 -17.77 8.82
CA TYR A 15 -23.00 -17.81 10.26
C TYR A 15 -24.21 -16.97 10.67
N ALA A 16 -24.37 -15.77 10.11
CA ALA A 16 -25.56 -14.94 10.35
C ALA A 16 -26.85 -15.66 9.91
N SER A 17 -26.85 -16.28 8.72
CA SER A 17 -27.98 -17.06 8.22
C SER A 17 -28.27 -18.29 9.09
N PHE A 18 -27.23 -18.99 9.54
CA PHE A 18 -27.36 -20.09 10.50
C PHE A 18 -28.00 -19.63 11.81
N CYS A 19 -27.52 -18.53 12.40
CA CYS A 19 -28.09 -17.95 13.63
C CYS A 19 -29.58 -17.62 13.49
N THR A 20 -29.99 -17.02 12.37
CA THR A 20 -31.41 -16.70 12.11
C THR A 20 -32.26 -17.96 12.02
N ARG A 21 -31.84 -18.96 11.24
CA ARG A 21 -32.56 -20.24 11.09
C ARG A 21 -32.65 -21.00 12.42
N CYS A 22 -31.57 -21.08 13.17
CA CYS A 22 -31.56 -21.74 14.47
C CYS A 22 -32.42 -20.99 15.48
N SER A 23 -32.33 -19.66 15.56
CA SER A 23 -33.20 -18.87 16.46
C SER A 23 -34.68 -19.15 16.20
N GLN A 24 -35.11 -19.12 14.93
CA GLN A 24 -36.50 -19.40 14.56
C GLN A 24 -36.94 -20.82 14.94
N ARG A 25 -36.08 -21.82 14.75
CA ARG A 25 -36.38 -23.21 15.15
C ARG A 25 -36.46 -23.37 16.66
N ILE A 26 -35.53 -22.77 17.40
CA ILE A 26 -35.48 -22.81 18.87
C ILE A 26 -36.74 -22.15 19.46
N HIS A 27 -37.21 -21.03 18.90
CA HIS A 27 -38.43 -20.36 19.35
C HIS A 27 -39.68 -21.23 19.19
N ARG A 28 -39.70 -22.13 18.20
CA ARG A 28 -40.80 -23.07 17.93
C ARG A 28 -40.75 -24.36 18.77
N GLN A 29 -39.69 -24.59 19.55
CA GLN A 29 -39.61 -25.75 20.45
C GLN A 29 -40.56 -25.59 21.64
N SER A 30 -41.16 -26.71 22.06
CA SER A 30 -42.14 -26.78 23.16
C SER A 30 -41.59 -26.24 24.49
N THR A 31 -42.50 -25.84 25.38
CA THR A 31 -42.23 -25.25 26.70
C THR A 31 -42.16 -26.30 27.82
N LEU A 32 -41.74 -27.53 27.51
CA LEU A 32 -41.55 -28.56 28.53
C LEU A 32 -40.23 -28.30 29.27
N SER A 33 -40.21 -28.45 30.59
CA SER A 33 -39.07 -28.09 31.48
C SER A 33 -37.70 -28.61 31.06
N SER A 34 -37.61 -29.90 30.72
CA SER A 34 -36.38 -30.54 30.23
C SER A 34 -35.85 -29.91 28.93
N TYR A 35 -36.73 -29.28 28.16
CA TYR A 35 -36.38 -28.53 26.96
C TYR A 35 -35.97 -27.09 27.28
N HIS A 36 -36.28 -26.51 28.44
CA HIS A 36 -35.87 -25.14 28.77
C HIS A 36 -34.35 -25.01 29.01
N THR A 37 -33.73 -25.96 29.71
CA THR A 37 -32.26 -25.98 29.89
C THR A 37 -31.53 -26.20 28.56
N THR A 38 -32.04 -27.14 27.75
CA THR A 38 -31.55 -27.43 26.40
C THR A 38 -31.78 -26.25 25.44
N LYS A 39 -32.90 -25.55 25.55
CA LYS A 39 -33.24 -24.36 24.75
C LYS A 39 -32.34 -23.18 25.11
N ARG A 40 -32.04 -22.97 26.40
CA ARG A 40 -31.09 -21.95 26.87
C ARG A 40 -29.68 -22.20 26.33
N ALA A 41 -29.19 -23.43 26.42
CA ALA A 41 -27.93 -23.88 25.83
C ALA A 41 -27.80 -23.54 24.34
N GLN A 42 -28.88 -23.82 23.59
CA GLN A 42 -28.95 -23.56 22.17
C GLN A 42 -28.97 -22.06 21.86
N LEU A 43 -29.66 -21.26 22.68
CA LEU A 43 -29.64 -19.79 22.56
C LEU A 43 -28.27 -19.19 22.90
N ASP A 44 -27.59 -19.71 23.91
CA ASP A 44 -26.22 -19.28 24.27
C ASP A 44 -25.23 -19.59 23.15
N THR A 45 -25.36 -20.76 22.51
CA THR A 45 -24.59 -21.13 21.31
C THR A 45 -24.87 -20.16 20.16
N VAL A 46 -26.14 -19.84 19.89
CA VAL A 46 -26.50 -18.87 18.84
C VAL A 46 -25.95 -17.47 19.18
N SER A 47 -25.96 -17.06 20.44
CA SER A 47 -25.40 -15.80 20.91
C SER A 47 -23.89 -15.74 20.69
N ALA A 48 -23.15 -16.81 21.02
CA ALA A 48 -21.73 -16.92 20.77
C ALA A 48 -21.39 -16.88 19.26
N VAL A 49 -22.16 -17.57 18.43
CA VAL A 49 -21.97 -17.52 16.96
C VAL A 49 -22.26 -16.11 16.42
N LYS A 50 -23.25 -15.37 16.96
CA LYS A 50 -23.47 -13.95 16.60
C LYS A 50 -22.27 -13.07 16.97
N LYS A 51 -21.65 -13.29 18.13
CA LYS A 51 -20.41 -12.58 18.51
C LYS A 51 -19.27 -12.88 17.54
N LEU A 52 -19.15 -14.13 17.10
CA LEU A 52 -18.16 -14.54 16.09
C LEU A 52 -18.42 -13.88 14.72
N VAL A 53 -19.69 -13.74 14.30
CA VAL A 53 -20.06 -12.97 13.09
C VAL A 53 -19.54 -11.54 13.17
N ALA A 54 -19.76 -10.85 14.30
CA ALA A 54 -19.31 -9.47 14.50
C ALA A 54 -17.78 -9.35 14.40
N VAL A 55 -17.04 -10.33 14.92
CA VAL A 55 -15.57 -10.38 14.78
C VAL A 55 -15.15 -10.53 13.31
N GLU A 56 -15.78 -11.43 12.57
CA GLU A 56 -15.47 -11.62 11.13
C GLU A 56 -15.85 -10.39 10.28
N GLU A 57 -16.96 -9.71 10.60
CA GLU A 57 -17.34 -8.45 9.95
C GLU A 57 -16.33 -7.33 10.23
N GLN A 58 -15.88 -7.21 11.48
CA GLN A 58 -14.85 -6.25 11.86
C GLN A 58 -13.54 -6.53 11.12
N ARG A 59 -13.16 -7.81 10.95
CA ARG A 59 -11.98 -8.20 10.19
C ARG A 59 -12.09 -7.80 8.72
N VAL A 60 -13.24 -8.04 8.09
CA VAL A 60 -13.51 -7.59 6.71
C VAL A 60 -13.40 -6.08 6.58
N HIS A 61 -13.97 -5.33 7.54
CA HIS A 61 -13.89 -3.88 7.57
C HIS A 61 -12.45 -3.38 7.70
N ASN A 62 -11.67 -3.93 8.64
CA ASN A 62 -10.26 -3.57 8.84
C ASN A 62 -9.43 -3.80 7.58
N ILE A 63 -9.58 -4.97 6.92
CA ILE A 63 -8.90 -5.28 5.66
C ILE A 63 -9.28 -4.28 4.57
N GLN A 64 -10.55 -3.92 4.47
CA GLN A 64 -11.03 -2.95 3.50
C GLN A 64 -10.45 -1.55 3.72
N THR A 65 -10.37 -1.10 4.98
CA THR A 65 -9.76 0.17 5.36
C THR A 65 -8.27 0.24 4.96
N VAL A 66 -7.52 -0.86 5.12
CA VAL A 66 -6.12 -0.94 4.65
C VAL A 66 -6.05 -0.82 3.13
N ILE A 67 -6.92 -1.53 2.39
CA ILE A 67 -6.98 -1.46 0.92
C ILE A 67 -7.26 -0.02 0.46
N ASP A 68 -8.23 0.65 1.05
CA ASP A 68 -8.64 1.99 0.63
C ASP A 68 -7.57 3.04 0.98
N THR A 69 -6.92 2.90 2.14
CA THR A 69 -5.78 3.74 2.53
C THR A 69 -4.62 3.59 1.54
N PHE A 70 -4.29 2.34 1.17
CA PHE A 70 -3.23 2.08 0.19
C PHE A 70 -3.58 2.63 -1.19
N ARG A 71 -4.82 2.42 -1.67
CA ARG A 71 -5.29 2.96 -2.95
C ARG A 71 -5.17 4.46 -3.01
N LYS A 72 -5.61 5.16 -1.95
CA LYS A 72 -5.48 6.61 -1.85
C LYS A 72 -4.03 7.06 -1.97
N ALA A 73 -3.12 6.43 -1.22
CA ALA A 73 -1.69 6.75 -1.28
C ALA A 73 -1.09 6.48 -2.69
N ILE A 74 -1.52 5.42 -3.37
CA ILE A 74 -1.12 5.13 -4.75
C ILE A 74 -1.68 6.16 -5.73
N ASP A 75 -2.93 6.58 -5.59
CA ASP A 75 -3.54 7.59 -6.45
C ASP A 75 -2.84 8.96 -6.31
N ASP A 76 -2.42 9.31 -5.09
CA ASP A 76 -1.63 10.52 -4.81
C ASP A 76 -0.23 10.44 -5.43
N MET A 77 0.43 9.27 -5.34
CA MET A 77 1.76 9.06 -5.92
C MET A 77 1.76 8.91 -7.44
N TYR A 78 0.75 8.25 -8.00
CA TYR A 78 0.67 7.84 -9.39
C TYR A 78 -0.55 8.45 -10.08
N VAL A 79 -0.37 9.67 -10.58
CA VAL A 79 -1.42 10.44 -11.24
C VAL A 79 -1.77 9.82 -12.59
N THR A 80 -3.06 9.68 -12.86
CA THR A 80 -3.57 9.21 -14.14
C THR A 80 -3.43 10.31 -15.19
N THR A 81 -2.80 9.99 -16.32
CA THR A 81 -2.67 10.94 -17.42
C THR A 81 -4.01 11.06 -18.14
N ARG A 82 -4.53 12.28 -18.32
CA ARG A 82 -5.77 12.51 -19.11
C ARG A 82 -5.61 11.80 -20.46
N PHE A 83 -6.63 11.00 -20.83
CA PHE A 83 -6.73 10.26 -22.10
C PHE A 83 -5.90 8.97 -22.24
N THR A 84 -5.23 8.48 -21.18
CA THR A 84 -4.58 7.15 -21.20
C THR A 84 -4.82 6.40 -19.89
N ASN A 85 -4.94 5.07 -19.95
CA ASN A 85 -5.00 4.22 -18.74
C ASN A 85 -3.63 4.07 -18.04
N GLN A 86 -2.64 4.88 -18.42
CA GLN A 86 -1.30 4.85 -17.83
C GLN A 86 -1.23 5.79 -16.64
N ARG A 87 -0.69 5.28 -15.52
CA ARG A 87 -0.39 6.05 -14.33
C ARG A 87 1.12 6.29 -14.25
N HIS A 88 1.51 7.51 -13.92
CA HIS A 88 2.91 7.87 -13.77
C HIS A 88 3.15 8.49 -12.41
N HIS A 89 4.32 8.24 -11.83
CA HIS A 89 4.70 8.90 -10.59
C HIS A 89 4.68 10.42 -10.80
N TYR A 90 4.10 11.18 -9.87
CA TYR A 90 3.87 12.63 -10.03
C TYR A 90 5.14 13.41 -10.39
N ARG A 91 6.31 12.97 -9.89
CA ARG A 91 7.63 13.59 -10.19
C ARG A 91 8.30 13.11 -11.48
N THR A 92 7.75 12.13 -12.19
CA THR A 92 8.43 11.49 -13.34
C THR A 92 8.82 12.51 -14.42
N LYS A 93 7.91 13.43 -14.76
CA LYS A 93 8.17 14.44 -15.79
C LYS A 93 9.27 15.40 -15.35
N GLU A 94 9.24 15.81 -14.10
CA GLU A 94 10.21 16.74 -13.52
C GLU A 94 11.61 16.13 -13.46
N LEU A 95 11.75 14.92 -12.93
CA LEU A 95 13.05 14.22 -12.86
C LEU A 95 13.65 13.97 -14.25
N LYS A 96 12.81 13.60 -15.24
CA LYS A 96 13.24 13.45 -16.64
C LYS A 96 13.70 14.78 -17.23
N ARG A 97 13.01 15.88 -16.94
CA ARG A 97 13.36 17.23 -17.40
C ARG A 97 14.73 17.63 -16.82
N GLN A 98 14.91 17.50 -15.50
CA GLN A 98 16.16 17.80 -14.82
C GLN A 98 17.33 16.99 -15.38
N PHE A 99 17.14 15.69 -15.65
CA PHE A 99 18.19 14.85 -16.22
C PHE A 99 18.57 15.29 -17.63
N LYS A 100 17.58 15.63 -18.48
CA LYS A 100 17.82 16.17 -19.83
C LYS A 100 18.58 17.49 -19.78
N GLU A 101 18.19 18.40 -18.90
CA GLU A 101 18.84 19.70 -18.73
C GLU A 101 20.28 19.54 -18.24
N ALA A 102 20.51 18.69 -17.24
CA ALA A 102 21.83 18.38 -16.71
C ALA A 102 22.78 17.79 -17.78
N ASN A 103 22.25 16.99 -18.71
CA ASN A 103 23.03 16.34 -19.76
C ASN A 103 23.23 17.20 -21.02
N SER A 104 22.47 18.28 -21.19
CA SER A 104 22.42 19.05 -22.44
C SER A 104 23.77 19.61 -22.89
N SER A 105 24.50 20.31 -21.99
CA SER A 105 25.80 20.91 -22.30
C SER A 105 26.88 19.88 -22.63
N PHE A 106 26.92 18.77 -21.89
CA PHE A 106 27.84 17.65 -22.16
C PHE A 106 27.55 17.02 -23.53
N MET A 107 26.29 16.72 -23.82
CA MET A 107 25.88 16.16 -25.12
C MET A 107 26.19 17.09 -26.28
N ASN A 108 25.96 18.39 -26.13
CA ASN A 108 26.32 19.37 -27.15
C ASN A 108 27.82 19.35 -27.45
N CYS A 109 28.67 19.26 -26.43
CA CYS A 109 30.12 19.14 -26.62
C CYS A 109 30.51 17.84 -27.33
N THR A 110 29.86 16.72 -26.98
CA THR A 110 30.08 15.41 -27.61
C THR A 110 29.70 15.42 -29.09
N ILE A 111 28.52 15.94 -29.44
CA ILE A 111 28.06 16.07 -30.83
C ILE A 111 29.00 16.97 -31.65
N LEU A 112 29.41 18.12 -31.08
CA LEU A 112 30.35 19.03 -31.75
C LEU A 112 31.74 18.39 -31.95
N LEU A 113 32.20 17.56 -31.00
CA LEU A 113 33.45 16.81 -31.13
C LEU A 113 33.40 15.78 -32.25
N GLU A 114 32.30 15.05 -32.37
CA GLU A 114 32.06 14.10 -33.47
C GLU A 114 32.10 14.82 -34.82
N HIS A 115 31.39 15.95 -34.93
CA HIS A 115 31.37 16.77 -36.14
C HIS A 115 32.77 17.30 -36.52
N LEU A 116 33.51 17.85 -35.56
CA LEU A 116 34.87 18.34 -35.80
C LEU A 116 35.84 17.22 -36.16
N THR A 117 35.70 16.04 -35.54
CA THR A 117 36.53 14.86 -35.85
C THR A 117 36.27 14.35 -37.26
N SER A 118 35.00 14.29 -37.68
CA SER A 118 34.62 13.97 -39.06
C SER A 118 35.17 15.01 -40.05
N SER A 119 35.08 16.30 -39.71
CA SER A 119 35.61 17.40 -40.52
C SER A 119 37.13 17.33 -40.66
N LEU A 120 37.85 16.98 -39.58
CA LEU A 120 39.29 16.78 -39.59
C LEU A 120 39.69 15.63 -40.51
N HIS A 121 38.94 14.52 -40.49
CA HIS A 121 39.20 13.37 -41.36
C HIS A 121 39.08 13.77 -42.84
N LYS A 122 37.97 14.41 -43.23
CA LYS A 122 37.77 14.95 -44.58
C LYS A 122 38.84 15.97 -44.98
N ALA A 123 39.29 16.82 -44.05
CA ALA A 123 40.34 17.78 -44.32
C ALA A 123 41.69 17.10 -44.60
N ARG A 124 42.02 16.02 -43.88
CA ARG A 124 43.22 15.20 -44.11
C ARG A 124 43.17 14.47 -45.45
N GLU A 125 42.03 13.88 -45.82
CA GLU A 125 41.86 13.26 -47.14
C GLU A 125 42.04 14.28 -48.27
N ASN A 126 41.48 15.48 -48.11
CA ASN A 126 41.64 16.55 -49.08
C ASN A 126 43.09 17.05 -49.17
N LEU A 127 43.84 17.08 -48.06
CA LEU A 127 45.26 17.41 -48.08
C LEU A 127 46.05 16.33 -48.84
N ALA A 128 45.80 15.04 -48.55
CA ALA A 128 46.45 13.93 -49.26
C ALA A 128 46.25 14.02 -50.78
N ARG A 129 45.03 14.33 -51.25
CA ARG A 129 44.77 14.54 -52.69
C ARG A 129 45.54 15.72 -53.30
N VAL A 130 45.78 16.77 -52.52
CA VAL A 130 46.59 17.93 -52.96
C VAL A 130 48.07 17.56 -52.99
N ASP A 131 48.54 16.78 -52.02
CA ASP A 131 49.90 16.26 -51.96
C ASP A 131 50.18 15.33 -53.16
N ASP A 132 49.28 14.38 -53.46
CA ASP A 132 49.35 13.51 -54.64
C ASP A 132 49.40 14.33 -55.94
N ALA A 133 48.56 15.37 -56.05
CA ALA A 133 48.55 16.24 -57.21
C ALA A 133 49.85 17.03 -57.38
N LEU A 134 50.46 17.46 -56.27
CA LEU A 134 51.78 18.11 -56.26
C LEU A 134 52.89 17.15 -56.68
N GLU A 135 52.85 15.91 -56.21
CA GLU A 135 53.81 14.85 -56.58
C GLU A 135 53.75 14.55 -58.08
N ILE A 136 52.55 14.33 -58.64
CA ILE A 136 52.33 14.11 -60.08
C ILE A 136 52.86 15.29 -60.91
N LEU A 137 52.70 16.52 -60.43
CA LEU A 137 53.21 17.72 -61.11
C LEU A 137 54.73 17.88 -60.99
N SER A 138 55.35 17.30 -59.97
CA SER A 138 56.80 17.35 -59.77
C SER A 138 57.56 16.42 -60.72
N HIS A 139 56.91 15.35 -61.20
CA HIS A 139 57.46 14.36 -62.12
C HIS A 139 57.22 14.66 -63.60
N ASP A 140 56.49 15.73 -63.93
CA ASP A 140 56.12 16.09 -65.30
C ASP A 140 56.86 17.36 -65.76
N SER A 141 57.89 17.19 -66.59
CA SER A 141 58.82 18.24 -67.02
C SER A 141 58.20 19.31 -67.93
N THR A 142 56.95 19.12 -68.37
CA THR A 142 56.27 20.01 -69.32
C THR A 142 55.30 21.02 -68.68
N LYS A 143 55.16 21.01 -67.34
CA LYS A 143 54.07 21.74 -66.66
C LYS A 143 54.40 23.17 -66.20
N SER A 144 53.39 24.03 -66.28
CA SER A 144 53.41 25.46 -65.92
C SER A 144 53.66 25.71 -64.42
N ASN A 145 54.73 26.45 -64.08
CA ASN A 145 55.07 26.93 -62.73
C ASN A 145 53.89 27.59 -61.99
N LYS A 146 52.97 28.22 -62.72
CA LYS A 146 51.76 28.85 -62.15
C LYS A 146 50.81 27.83 -61.50
N LYS A 147 50.67 26.63 -62.07
CA LYS A 147 49.85 25.55 -61.51
C LYS A 147 50.48 24.97 -60.24
N ARG A 148 51.81 24.83 -60.21
CA ARG A 148 52.55 24.38 -59.03
C ARG A 148 52.41 25.37 -57.87
N ALA A 149 52.61 26.65 -58.13
CA ALA A 149 52.42 27.70 -57.11
C ALA A 149 50.99 27.68 -56.52
N ALA A 150 49.97 27.57 -57.36
CA ALA A 150 48.58 27.52 -56.90
C ALA A 150 48.26 26.29 -56.02
N LEU A 151 48.88 25.14 -56.30
CA LEU A 151 48.70 23.94 -55.48
C LEU A 151 49.46 24.00 -54.15
N VAL A 152 50.66 24.61 -54.12
CA VAL A 152 51.39 24.88 -52.88
C VAL A 152 50.59 25.82 -51.98
N THR A 153 49.97 26.87 -52.53
CA THR A 153 49.06 27.74 -51.76
C THR A 153 47.88 26.94 -51.19
N LYS A 154 47.22 26.12 -52.02
CA LYS A 154 46.12 25.24 -51.56
C LYS A 154 46.58 24.29 -50.45
N GLN A 155 47.76 23.69 -50.57
CA GLN A 155 48.32 22.81 -49.56
C GLN A 155 48.50 23.55 -48.22
N SER A 156 49.12 24.73 -48.25
CA SER A 156 49.29 25.60 -47.08
C SER A 156 47.94 25.94 -46.42
N ASP A 157 46.94 26.33 -47.22
CA ASP A 157 45.60 26.65 -46.71
C ASP A 157 44.94 25.43 -46.04
N ARG A 158 45.11 24.23 -46.61
CA ARG A 158 44.59 22.97 -46.03
C ARG A 158 45.31 22.61 -44.73
N VAL A 159 46.63 22.76 -44.68
CA VAL A 159 47.41 22.55 -43.45
C VAL A 159 46.98 23.52 -42.35
N ALA A 160 46.82 24.81 -42.67
CA ALA A 160 46.35 25.82 -41.72
C ALA A 160 44.93 25.49 -41.20
N CYS A 161 44.04 25.04 -42.09
CA CYS A 161 42.70 24.58 -41.71
C CYS A 161 42.75 23.38 -40.76
N ILE A 162 43.55 22.35 -41.08
CA ILE A 162 43.75 21.18 -40.20
C ILE A 162 44.27 21.59 -38.83
N GLN A 163 45.29 22.45 -38.76
CA GLN A 163 45.85 22.92 -37.50
C GLN A 163 44.81 23.68 -36.67
N LYS A 164 43.98 24.52 -37.31
CA LYS A 164 42.87 25.23 -36.64
C LYS A 164 41.85 24.24 -36.07
N THR A 165 41.42 23.24 -36.86
CA THR A 165 40.48 22.21 -36.41
C THR A 165 41.05 21.37 -35.27
N VAL A 166 42.33 20.99 -35.33
CA VAL A 166 43.01 20.26 -34.23
C VAL A 166 43.03 21.07 -32.94
N LYS A 167 43.32 22.38 -33.01
CA LYS A 167 43.25 23.27 -31.84
C LYS A 167 41.83 23.35 -31.27
N GLN A 168 40.82 23.48 -32.12
CA GLN A 168 39.41 23.49 -31.70
C GLN A 168 38.99 22.18 -31.04
N ILE A 169 39.40 21.02 -31.60
CA ILE A 169 39.15 19.71 -30.99
C ILE A 169 39.78 19.64 -29.60
N LYS A 170 41.03 20.10 -29.44
CA LYS A 170 41.71 20.08 -28.13
C LYS A 170 40.94 20.92 -27.09
N LEU A 171 40.54 22.14 -27.45
CA LEU A 171 39.76 23.02 -26.58
C LEU A 171 38.40 22.39 -26.22
N LEU A 172 37.71 21.83 -27.20
CA LEU A 172 36.40 21.23 -27.00
C LEU A 172 36.47 19.93 -26.19
N LYS A 173 37.55 19.13 -26.31
CA LYS A 173 37.81 17.98 -25.45
C LYS A 173 37.94 18.41 -23.98
N ASN A 174 38.76 19.42 -23.69
CA ASN A 174 38.90 19.93 -22.34
C ASN A 174 37.57 20.45 -21.78
N LYS A 175 36.77 21.16 -22.60
CA LYS A 175 35.43 21.61 -22.22
C LYS A 175 34.49 20.43 -21.96
N ARG A 176 34.48 19.42 -22.82
CA ARG A 176 33.67 18.20 -22.64
C ARG A 176 33.99 17.52 -21.32
N ASP A 177 35.27 17.38 -20.98
CA ASP A 177 35.69 16.71 -19.75
C ASP A 177 35.24 17.49 -18.50
N GLN A 178 35.27 18.83 -18.54
CA GLN A 178 34.71 19.68 -17.49
C GLN A 178 33.18 19.53 -17.37
N GLU A 179 32.48 19.57 -18.51
CA GLU A 179 31.02 19.38 -18.55
C GLU A 179 30.61 17.97 -18.10
N GLU A 180 31.44 16.95 -18.35
CA GLU A 180 31.20 15.59 -17.89
C GLU A 180 31.23 15.50 -16.36
N ILE A 181 32.22 16.13 -15.71
CA ILE A 181 32.31 16.18 -14.25
C ILE A 181 31.07 16.87 -13.67
N LEU A 182 30.69 18.02 -14.23
CA LEU A 182 29.51 18.77 -13.79
C LEU A 182 28.21 17.97 -14.01
N TRP A 183 28.08 17.32 -15.16
CA TRP A 183 26.94 16.44 -15.45
C TRP A 183 26.86 15.29 -14.46
N ARG A 184 27.96 14.58 -14.19
CA ARG A 184 28.01 13.48 -13.22
C ARG A 184 27.59 13.93 -11.81
N GLN A 185 28.05 15.11 -11.38
CA GLN A 185 27.63 15.68 -10.09
C GLN A 185 26.13 15.96 -10.05
N LYS A 186 25.58 16.63 -11.07
CA LYS A 186 24.13 16.91 -11.17
C LYS A 186 23.31 15.63 -11.28
N ALA A 187 23.75 14.68 -12.09
CA ALA A 187 23.12 13.38 -12.27
C ALA A 187 23.08 12.59 -10.96
N LYS A 188 24.14 12.65 -10.13
CA LYS A 188 24.14 12.06 -8.80
C LYS A 188 23.08 12.67 -7.89
N LEU A 189 22.96 14.00 -7.85
CA LEU A 189 21.91 14.66 -7.04
C LEU A 189 20.51 14.24 -7.48
N ILE A 190 20.25 14.20 -8.79
CA ILE A 190 18.96 13.75 -9.34
C ILE A 190 18.72 12.27 -9.01
N PHE A 191 19.76 11.44 -9.08
CA PHE A 191 19.67 10.03 -8.70
C PHE A 191 19.36 9.84 -7.22
N ASP A 192 19.99 10.62 -6.34
CA ASP A 192 19.70 10.59 -4.89
C ASP A 192 18.26 11.02 -4.61
N GLU A 193 17.70 11.96 -5.38
CA GLU A 193 16.27 12.29 -5.30
C GLU A 193 15.37 11.14 -5.76
N CYS A 194 15.72 10.44 -6.83
CA CYS A 194 15.01 9.23 -7.26
C CYS A 194 15.03 8.16 -6.17
N GLN A 195 16.18 7.96 -5.52
CA GLN A 195 16.31 7.01 -4.41
C GLN A 195 15.43 7.40 -3.23
N LYS A 196 15.34 8.69 -2.88
CA LYS A 196 14.45 9.15 -1.80
C LYS A 196 12.99 8.84 -2.10
N GLU A 197 12.53 9.02 -3.33
CA GLU A 197 11.16 8.65 -3.71
C GLU A 197 10.94 7.13 -3.68
N GLU A 198 11.95 6.33 -4.07
CA GLU A 198 11.86 4.87 -4.00
C GLU A 198 11.81 4.37 -2.54
N VAL A 199 12.60 4.96 -1.64
CA VAL A 199 12.53 4.64 -0.20
C VAL A 199 11.14 4.92 0.34
N LYS A 200 10.52 6.07 0.02
CA LYS A 200 9.13 6.37 0.40
C LYS A 200 8.15 5.31 -0.10
N ARG A 201 8.32 4.84 -1.34
CA ARG A 201 7.48 3.78 -1.93
C ARG A 201 7.64 2.45 -1.17
N LEU A 202 8.89 2.06 -0.87
CA LEU A 202 9.19 0.84 -0.14
C LEU A 202 8.66 0.91 1.30
N ASP A 203 8.78 2.05 1.98
CA ASP A 203 8.25 2.26 3.32
C ASP A 203 6.71 2.18 3.33
N LEU A 204 6.04 2.77 2.33
CA LEU A 204 4.60 2.64 2.17
C LEU A 204 4.18 1.17 1.99
N MET A 205 4.89 0.42 1.15
CA MET A 205 4.62 -1.01 0.95
C MET A 205 4.82 -1.81 2.24
N LYS A 206 5.95 -1.59 2.94
CA LYS A 206 6.26 -2.24 4.20
C LYS A 206 5.17 -1.97 5.24
N LYS A 207 4.81 -0.71 5.43
CA LYS A 207 3.74 -0.30 6.36
C LYS A 207 2.42 -0.98 5.99
N THR A 208 2.03 -0.92 4.71
CA THR A 208 0.78 -1.53 4.23
C THR A 208 0.74 -3.04 4.49
N LEU A 209 1.84 -3.76 4.28
CA LEU A 209 1.93 -5.20 4.54
C LEU A 209 1.82 -5.52 6.05
N LEU A 210 2.41 -4.69 6.91
CA LEU A 210 2.26 -4.81 8.36
C LEU A 210 0.81 -4.55 8.78
N ASP A 211 0.19 -3.50 8.25
CA ASP A 211 -1.20 -3.15 8.52
C ASP A 211 -2.15 -4.27 8.05
N PHE A 212 -1.89 -4.89 6.90
CA PHE A 212 -2.63 -6.09 6.46
C PHE A 212 -2.47 -7.26 7.42
N THR A 213 -1.25 -7.50 7.91
CA THR A 213 -0.98 -8.59 8.85
C THR A 213 -1.73 -8.35 10.16
N GLN A 214 -1.73 -7.12 10.69
CA GLN A 214 -2.49 -6.74 11.88
C GLN A 214 -4.00 -6.81 11.66
N ALA A 215 -4.49 -6.39 10.50
CA ALA A 215 -5.90 -6.53 10.14
C ALA A 215 -6.33 -8.01 10.01
N MET A 216 -5.38 -8.92 9.72
CA MET A 216 -5.63 -10.36 9.61
C MET A 216 -5.41 -11.13 10.91
N GLN A 217 -4.54 -10.68 11.82
CA GLN A 217 -4.08 -11.47 12.96
C GLN A 217 -3.99 -10.64 14.24
N ILE A 218 -4.24 -11.31 15.37
CA ILE A 218 -3.78 -11.01 16.74
C ILE A 218 -4.87 -10.51 17.72
N LYS A 219 -5.65 -9.46 17.45
CA LYS A 219 -6.70 -9.04 18.42
C LYS A 219 -7.96 -9.92 18.37
N ASP A 220 -8.30 -10.41 17.19
CA ASP A 220 -9.52 -11.19 16.99
C ASP A 220 -9.38 -12.62 17.51
N GLN A 221 -8.18 -13.22 17.48
CA GLN A 221 -7.99 -14.60 17.93
C GLN A 221 -8.24 -14.74 19.43
N GLN A 222 -7.68 -13.85 20.25
CA GLN A 222 -7.96 -13.83 21.69
C GLN A 222 -9.45 -13.58 21.99
N THR A 223 -10.11 -12.75 21.17
CA THR A 223 -11.55 -12.50 21.28
C THR A 223 -12.36 -13.75 20.93
N VAL A 224 -11.98 -14.46 19.87
CA VAL A 224 -12.59 -15.74 19.46
C VAL A 224 -12.38 -16.80 20.54
N ASP A 225 -11.17 -16.94 21.06
CA ASP A 225 -10.86 -17.89 22.14
C ASP A 225 -11.67 -17.55 23.40
N HIS A 226 -11.81 -16.26 23.74
CA HIS A 226 -12.65 -15.81 24.85
C HIS A 226 -14.14 -16.11 24.63
N ILE A 227 -14.66 -15.97 23.41
CA ILE A 227 -16.03 -16.35 23.06
C ILE A 227 -16.23 -17.85 23.31
N TYR A 228 -15.31 -18.70 22.86
CA TYR A 228 -15.40 -20.14 23.07
C TYR A 228 -15.27 -20.54 24.54
N LEU A 229 -14.31 -19.96 25.28
CA LEU A 229 -14.13 -20.22 26.71
C LEU A 229 -15.35 -19.79 27.53
N THR A 230 -15.94 -18.63 27.20
CA THR A 230 -17.16 -18.15 27.85
C THR A 230 -18.32 -19.10 27.57
N LEU A 231 -18.53 -19.49 26.32
CA LEU A 231 -19.59 -20.42 25.95
C LEU A 231 -19.43 -21.77 26.66
N ALA A 232 -18.21 -22.31 26.70
CA ALA A 232 -17.92 -23.56 27.40
C ALA A 232 -18.25 -23.47 28.90
N LYS A 233 -17.85 -22.37 29.54
CA LYS A 233 -18.18 -22.11 30.96
C LYS A 233 -19.68 -22.00 31.18
N GLU A 234 -20.39 -21.28 30.32
CA GLU A 234 -21.85 -21.10 30.43
C GLU A 234 -22.59 -22.43 30.26
N ILE A 235 -22.20 -23.24 29.28
CA ILE A 235 -22.75 -24.59 29.09
C ILE A 235 -22.51 -25.46 30.32
N GLN A 236 -21.29 -25.44 30.88
CA GLN A 236 -20.92 -26.31 31.99
C GLN A 236 -21.56 -25.91 33.32
N THR A 237 -21.80 -24.60 33.56
CA THR A 237 -22.21 -24.08 34.87
C THR A 237 -23.68 -23.68 34.96
N LYS A 238 -24.32 -23.33 33.84
CA LYS A 238 -25.70 -22.82 33.82
C LYS A 238 -26.73 -23.83 33.30
N GLN A 239 -26.32 -25.05 32.98
CA GLN A 239 -27.22 -26.10 32.51
C GLN A 239 -27.51 -27.12 33.60
N ASN A 240 -28.79 -27.51 33.72
CA ASN A 240 -29.28 -28.46 34.73
C ASN A 240 -28.90 -28.02 36.16
N SER A 241 -28.96 -26.70 36.40
CA SER A 241 -28.60 -26.12 37.68
C SER A 241 -29.73 -26.27 38.70
N LYS A 242 -29.40 -26.23 40.01
CA LYS A 242 -30.40 -26.19 41.09
C LYS A 242 -31.44 -25.09 40.86
N THR A 243 -30.99 -23.95 40.34
CA THR A 243 -31.81 -22.81 39.91
C THR A 243 -32.83 -23.13 38.83
N ASP A 244 -32.53 -24.02 37.88
CA ASP A 244 -33.50 -24.41 36.84
C ASP A 244 -34.59 -25.32 37.43
N VAL A 245 -34.22 -26.18 38.39
CA VAL A 245 -35.16 -27.02 39.14
C VAL A 245 -36.03 -26.18 40.07
N GLU A 246 -35.44 -25.21 40.76
CA GLU A 246 -36.15 -24.25 41.62
C GLU A 246 -37.12 -23.37 40.81
N TRP A 247 -36.67 -22.85 39.65
CA TRP A 247 -37.55 -22.12 38.74
C TRP A 247 -38.71 -23.00 38.27
N TRP A 248 -38.45 -24.25 37.88
CA TRP A 248 -39.50 -25.18 37.44
C TRP A 248 -40.51 -25.44 38.55
N ALA A 249 -40.02 -25.75 39.76
CA ALA A 249 -40.87 -26.03 40.90
C ALA A 249 -41.75 -24.83 41.27
N LYS A 250 -41.22 -23.61 41.17
CA LYS A 250 -41.98 -22.37 41.37
C LYS A 250 -43.04 -22.11 40.29
N VAL A 251 -42.70 -22.34 39.01
CA VAL A 251 -43.58 -22.01 37.89
C VAL A 251 -44.72 -23.01 37.72
N TYR A 252 -44.50 -24.28 38.08
CA TYR A 252 -45.50 -25.34 37.94
C TYR A 252 -46.09 -25.80 39.27
N GLY A 253 -45.88 -25.04 40.36
CA GLY A 253 -46.55 -25.24 41.64
C GLY A 253 -46.11 -26.49 42.42
N ALA A 254 -44.85 -26.92 42.26
CA ALA A 254 -44.26 -28.01 43.05
C ALA A 254 -43.50 -27.51 44.28
N MET A 255 -43.42 -26.19 44.50
CA MET A 255 -43.11 -25.62 45.81
C MET A 255 -44.43 -25.20 46.44
N GLU A 256 -44.73 -25.75 47.61
CA GLU A 256 -45.77 -25.19 48.48
C GLU A 256 -45.37 -23.75 48.83
N GLU A 257 -46.27 -22.81 48.60
CA GLU A 257 -46.13 -21.48 49.18
C GLU A 257 -46.09 -21.70 50.70
N GLU A 258 -45.00 -21.27 51.37
CA GLU A 258 -45.02 -21.16 52.82
C GLU A 258 -46.17 -20.22 53.17
N GLU A 259 -47.31 -20.78 53.58
CA GLU A 259 -48.34 -20.05 54.30
C GLU A 259 -47.66 -19.46 55.53
N VAL A 260 -47.35 -18.16 55.45
CA VAL A 260 -47.07 -17.35 56.63
C VAL A 260 -48.35 -17.34 57.44
N LEU A 261 -48.45 -18.28 58.38
CA LEU A 261 -49.41 -18.21 59.48
C LEU A 261 -49.04 -16.97 60.32
N GLU A 262 -49.65 -15.83 60.00
CA GLU A 262 -49.76 -14.71 60.93
C GLU A 262 -50.69 -15.15 62.07
N ASN A 263 -50.10 -15.50 63.22
CA ASN A 263 -50.79 -15.49 64.49
C ASN A 263 -50.26 -14.33 65.34
N ASP A 264 -51.24 -13.61 65.88
CA ASP A 264 -51.24 -12.76 67.07
C ASP A 264 -50.55 -11.38 67.01
N GLU A 265 -51.38 -10.35 66.86
CA GLU A 265 -51.33 -9.22 67.80
C GLU A 265 -52.71 -9.04 68.46
N ILE A 266 -52.74 -9.40 69.74
CA ILE A 266 -53.75 -9.03 70.73
C ILE A 266 -53.64 -7.51 70.91
N ASP A 267 -54.69 -6.80 70.51
CA ASP A 267 -54.85 -5.37 70.69
C ASP A 267 -55.08 -5.04 72.18
N SER A 268 -54.10 -4.42 72.82
CA SER A 268 -54.17 -3.86 74.17
C SER A 268 -53.89 -2.37 74.12
N SER A 269 -54.91 -1.60 73.78
CA SER A 269 -55.13 -0.21 74.24
C SER A 269 -56.61 0.11 73.97
N GLY A 270 -57.46 0.50 74.93
CA GLY A 270 -57.25 1.57 75.89
C GLY A 270 -58.13 2.75 75.47
N TYR A 271 -59.41 2.73 75.85
CA TYR A 271 -60.27 3.92 75.95
C TYR A 271 -61.14 3.80 77.21
N GLU A 272 -60.79 4.65 78.19
CA GLU A 272 -61.61 5.47 79.11
C GLU A 272 -63.16 5.38 78.89
N GLN A 273 -64.06 5.45 79.90
CA GLN A 273 -64.18 6.50 80.92
C GLN A 273 -65.38 6.24 81.91
N ASP A 274 -65.18 6.64 83.18
CA ASP A 274 -66.09 7.21 84.22
C ASP A 274 -67.36 6.53 84.80
N ASP A 275 -67.37 6.53 86.16
CA ASP A 275 -68.43 6.80 87.17
C ASP A 275 -69.76 6.01 87.11
N ASP A 276 -70.41 5.57 88.19
CA ASP A 276 -70.55 6.09 89.55
C ASP A 276 -71.34 5.02 90.37
N THR A 277 -71.11 4.90 91.69
CA THR A 277 -72.11 4.69 92.80
C THR A 277 -71.63 3.86 94.01
N VAL A 278 -71.56 4.59 95.14
CA VAL A 278 -71.71 4.24 96.58
C VAL A 278 -70.71 3.29 97.24
#